data_AF-A0AAE0BDX8-F1
#
_entry.id   AF-A0AAE0BDX8-F1
#
_cell.length_a   1.000
_cell.length_b   1.000
_cell.length_c   1.000
_cell.angle_alpha   90.00
_cell.angle_beta   90.00
_cell.angle_gamma   90.00
#
_symmetry.space_group_name_H-M   'P 1'
#
loop_
_entity.id
_entity.type
_entity.pdbx_description
1 polymer ?
#
loop_
_entity_poly.entity_id
_entity_poly.type
_entity_poly.pdbx_seq_one_letter_code
_entity_poly.pdbx_strand_id
1 'polypeptide(L)'
;MLNFDTKDEWDEWVDEGKRSPFLGPYVPSDPEAMYAEEWTSWDDFLGVFLPFEEAREYARGLNINSMKQWFYLKTEGILPNRVPQRPNYSYKNSGWISWEDWFGVESLVRSAPVEVGASDGADASDGVEASDPGLASGGEEANDGDNTSDGEEASDNTGSGNA
;
A
#
# COMPACT_ATOMS: atom_id res chain seq x y z
N MET A 1 13.97 -12.97 11.64
CA MET A 1 14.67 -12.13 10.64
C MET A 1 15.90 -11.57 11.31
N LEU A 2 17.02 -11.55 10.60
CA LEU A 2 18.22 -10.86 11.03
C LEU A 2 17.96 -9.37 10.72
N ASN A 3 17.61 -8.57 11.72
CA ASN A 3 17.33 -7.14 11.55
C ASN A 3 18.65 -6.37 11.50
N PHE A 4 19.32 -6.40 10.35
CA PHE A 4 20.47 -5.53 10.08
C PHE A 4 20.07 -4.52 9.03
N ASP A 5 20.34 -3.25 9.29
CA ASP A 5 20.00 -2.16 8.37
C ASP A 5 21.22 -1.68 7.59
N THR A 6 22.43 -2.15 7.94
CA THR A 6 23.69 -1.73 7.30
C THR A 6 24.70 -2.86 7.14
N LYS A 7 25.64 -2.68 6.21
CA LYS A 7 26.80 -3.55 6.03
C LYS A 7 27.67 -3.64 7.28
N ASP A 8 27.87 -2.52 7.99
CA ASP A 8 28.74 -2.50 9.16
C ASP A 8 28.18 -3.38 10.29
N GLU A 9 26.87 -3.35 10.53
CA GLU A 9 26.22 -4.26 11.48
C GLU A 9 26.33 -5.73 11.08
N TRP A 10 26.27 -6.01 9.77
CA TRP A 10 26.48 -7.35 9.23
C TRP A 10 27.91 -7.83 9.47
N ASP A 11 28.90 -7.01 9.11
CA ASP A 11 30.31 -7.32 9.25
C ASP A 11 30.68 -7.54 10.73
N GLU A 12 30.21 -6.66 11.63
CA GLU A 12 30.38 -6.84 13.08
C GLU A 12 29.79 -8.17 13.55
N TRP A 13 28.57 -8.53 13.13
CA TRP A 13 27.96 -9.80 13.50
C TRP A 13 28.72 -11.02 12.96
N VAL A 14 29.33 -10.91 11.78
CA VAL A 14 30.19 -11.94 11.18
C VAL A 14 31.50 -12.08 11.94
N ASP A 15 32.16 -10.96 12.23
CA ASP A 15 33.47 -10.89 12.90
C ASP A 15 33.40 -11.29 14.38
N GLU A 16 32.29 -10.99 15.06
CA GLU A 16 32.02 -11.43 16.43
C GLU A 16 31.80 -12.94 16.54
N GLY A 17 31.75 -13.67 15.42
CA GLY A 17 31.53 -15.12 15.40
C GLY A 17 30.13 -15.52 15.89
N LYS A 18 29.18 -14.57 15.94
CA LYS A 18 27.77 -14.80 16.30
C LYS A 18 26.98 -15.52 15.19
N ARG A 19 27.67 -15.89 14.10
CA ARG A 19 27.19 -16.85 13.11
C ARG A 19 26.66 -18.09 13.82
N SER A 20 25.34 -18.20 13.88
CA SER A 20 24.69 -19.32 14.54
C SER A 20 25.21 -20.63 13.93
N PRO A 21 25.68 -21.61 14.74
CA PRO A 21 26.07 -22.91 14.22
C PRO A 21 24.90 -23.64 13.53
N PHE A 22 23.65 -23.22 13.80
CA PHE A 22 22.45 -23.69 13.12
C PHE A 22 22.17 -23.03 11.77
N LEU A 23 22.68 -21.82 11.51
CA LEU A 23 22.66 -21.16 10.18
C LEU A 23 23.94 -21.49 9.36
N GLY A 24 24.83 -22.30 9.93
CA GLY A 24 26.28 -22.32 9.74
C GLY A 24 26.91 -22.89 8.46
N PRO A 25 26.21 -23.09 7.34
CA PRO A 25 26.90 -23.16 6.03
C PRO A 25 26.33 -22.22 4.96
N TYR A 26 25.14 -21.65 5.17
CA TYR A 26 24.39 -20.96 4.11
C TYR A 26 24.47 -19.44 4.20
N VAL A 27 25.05 -18.90 5.28
CA VAL A 27 25.28 -17.46 5.42
C VAL A 27 26.70 -17.14 4.93
N PRO A 28 26.88 -16.48 3.78
CA PRO A 28 28.21 -16.18 3.25
C PRO A 28 28.92 -15.10 4.08
N SER A 29 30.23 -15.24 4.29
CA SER A 29 31.08 -14.22 4.95
C SER A 29 31.22 -12.96 4.12
N ASP A 30 31.24 -13.13 2.81
CA ASP A 30 31.27 -12.05 1.84
C ASP A 30 30.17 -12.31 0.81
N PRO A 31 28.94 -11.82 1.07
CA PRO A 31 27.82 -11.96 0.15
C PRO A 31 28.09 -11.31 -1.21
N GLU A 32 28.79 -10.17 -1.21
CA GLU A 32 29.10 -9.41 -2.42
C GLU A 32 30.00 -10.21 -3.37
N ALA A 33 31.05 -10.84 -2.85
CA ALA A 33 31.89 -11.72 -3.65
C ALA A 33 31.16 -13.03 -4.06
N MET A 34 30.36 -13.59 -3.16
CA MET A 34 29.66 -14.87 -3.40
C MET A 34 28.56 -14.75 -4.45
N TYR A 35 27.86 -13.62 -4.48
CA TYR A 35 26.76 -13.35 -5.41
C TYR A 35 27.14 -12.33 -6.47
N ALA A 36 28.43 -12.15 -6.78
CA ALA A 36 28.93 -11.07 -7.63
C ALA A 36 28.23 -10.96 -9.01
N GLU A 37 27.70 -12.07 -9.55
CA GLU A 37 26.95 -12.07 -10.82
C GLU A 37 25.51 -11.53 -10.69
N GLU A 38 24.91 -11.63 -9.50
CA GLU A 38 23.53 -11.21 -9.20
C GLU A 38 23.47 -10.08 -8.16
N TRP A 39 24.64 -9.60 -7.71
CA TRP A 39 24.75 -8.61 -6.65
C TRP A 39 24.24 -7.26 -7.12
N THR A 40 23.27 -6.72 -6.39
CA THR A 40 22.71 -5.39 -6.68
C THR A 40 23.21 -4.37 -5.66
N SER A 41 23.00 -4.63 -4.37
CA SER A 41 23.38 -3.76 -3.26
C SER A 41 23.20 -4.45 -1.91
N TRP A 42 23.87 -3.93 -0.90
CA TRP A 42 23.70 -4.35 0.49
C TRP A 42 22.25 -4.21 0.97
N ASP A 43 21.56 -3.14 0.58
CA ASP A 43 20.17 -2.94 0.99
C ASP A 43 19.22 -4.00 0.43
N ASP A 44 19.44 -4.47 -0.81
CA ASP A 44 18.66 -5.55 -1.42
C ASP A 44 18.95 -6.88 -0.72
N PHE A 45 20.23 -7.15 -0.43
CA PHE A 45 20.66 -8.34 0.30
C PHE A 45 20.09 -8.40 1.73
N LEU A 46 20.07 -7.27 2.43
CA LEU A 46 19.52 -7.15 3.77
C LEU A 46 17.98 -7.04 3.78
N GLY A 47 17.35 -6.88 2.61
CA GLY A 47 15.91 -6.70 2.49
C GLY A 47 15.42 -5.36 3.02
N VAL A 48 16.28 -4.35 3.05
CA VAL A 48 15.99 -2.99 3.51
C VAL A 48 15.16 -2.26 2.44
N PHE A 49 13.94 -1.87 2.83
CA PHE A 49 13.06 -1.11 1.95
C PHE A 49 13.61 0.29 1.67
N LEU A 50 13.24 0.85 0.52
CA LEU A 50 13.54 2.24 0.19
C LEU A 50 12.90 3.20 1.22
N PRO A 51 13.49 4.38 1.47
CA PRO A 51 12.85 5.45 2.20
C PRO A 51 11.46 5.77 1.63
N PHE A 52 10.54 6.25 2.48
CA PHE A 52 9.16 6.49 2.08
C PHE A 52 9.06 7.43 0.87
N GLU A 53 9.81 8.54 0.90
CA GLU A 53 9.81 9.54 -0.17
C GLU A 53 10.23 8.95 -1.52
N GLU A 54 11.34 8.20 -1.55
CA GLU A 54 11.86 7.57 -2.78
C GLU A 54 10.89 6.51 -3.31
N ALA A 55 10.36 5.67 -2.42
CA ALA A 55 9.38 4.65 -2.79
C ALA A 55 8.07 5.26 -3.31
N ARG A 56 7.65 6.40 -2.75
CA ARG A 56 6.46 7.15 -3.19
C ARG A 56 6.68 7.81 -4.54
N GLU A 57 7.85 8.41 -4.78
CA GLU A 57 8.20 8.97 -6.09
C GLU A 57 8.20 7.89 -7.18
N TYR A 58 8.74 6.70 -6.87
CA TYR A 58 8.64 5.55 -7.77
C TYR A 58 7.19 5.19 -8.08
N ALA A 59 6.33 5.11 -7.06
CA ALA A 59 4.92 4.78 -7.23
C ALA A 59 4.17 5.81 -8.11
N ARG A 60 4.46 7.10 -7.92
CA ARG A 60 3.90 8.19 -8.72
C ARG A 60 4.38 8.13 -10.17
N GLY A 61 5.64 7.76 -10.40
CA GLY A 61 6.22 7.58 -11.74
C GLY A 61 5.56 6.48 -12.58
N LEU A 62 4.91 5.49 -11.94
CA LEU A 62 4.17 4.44 -12.64
C LEU A 62 2.82 4.90 -13.19
N ASN A 63 2.33 6.06 -12.74
CA ASN A 63 1.06 6.66 -13.17
C ASN A 63 -0.13 5.69 -13.06
N ILE A 64 -0.13 4.86 -12.02
CA ILE A 64 -1.24 3.98 -11.64
C ILE A 64 -2.04 4.61 -10.51
N ASN A 65 -3.31 4.24 -10.36
CA ASN A 65 -4.18 4.78 -9.31
C ASN A 65 -4.93 3.69 -8.54
N SER A 66 -4.54 2.42 -8.73
CA SER A 66 -5.26 1.28 -8.18
C SER A 66 -4.36 0.42 -7.33
N MET A 67 -4.81 0.16 -6.10
CA MET A 67 -4.19 -0.83 -5.20
C MET A 67 -4.08 -2.22 -5.86
N LYS A 68 -5.07 -2.62 -6.65
CA LYS A 68 -5.04 -3.91 -7.37
C LYS A 68 -3.91 -3.95 -8.40
N GLN A 69 -3.71 -2.86 -9.15
CA GLN A 69 -2.61 -2.75 -10.10
C GLN A 69 -1.27 -2.80 -9.39
N TRP A 70 -1.12 -2.11 -8.24
CA TRP A 70 0.10 -2.16 -7.45
C TRP A 70 0.46 -3.60 -7.02
N PHE A 71 -0.51 -4.35 -6.48
CA PHE A 71 -0.27 -5.74 -6.10
C PHE A 71 0.05 -6.64 -7.28
N TYR A 72 -0.59 -6.41 -8.43
CA TYR A 72 -0.27 -7.12 -9.66
C TYR A 72 1.18 -6.87 -10.08
N LEU A 73 1.61 -5.60 -10.17
CA LEU A 73 2.99 -5.24 -10.53
C LEU A 73 4.02 -5.84 -9.57
N LYS A 74 3.70 -5.94 -8.27
CA LYS A 74 4.59 -6.61 -7.32
C LYS A 74 4.69 -8.11 -7.56
N THR A 75 3.56 -8.76 -7.85
CA THR A 75 3.48 -10.20 -8.08
C THR A 75 4.19 -10.61 -9.37
N GLU A 76 4.11 -9.78 -10.41
CA GLU A 76 4.81 -9.97 -11.67
C GLU A 76 6.32 -9.62 -11.60
N GLY A 77 6.83 -9.19 -10.44
CA GLY A 77 8.23 -8.81 -10.28
C GLY A 77 8.63 -7.53 -11.01
N ILE A 78 7.65 -6.70 -11.41
CA ILE A 78 7.90 -5.42 -12.10
C ILE A 78 8.33 -4.34 -11.11
N LEU A 79 7.83 -4.40 -9.87
CA LEU A 79 8.28 -3.49 -8.82
C LEU A 79 9.63 -3.94 -8.24
N PRO A 80 10.54 -3.01 -7.93
CA PRO A 80 11.80 -3.32 -7.25
C PRO A 80 11.56 -4.11 -5.96
N ASN A 81 12.47 -5.03 -5.62
CA ASN A 81 12.37 -5.83 -4.40
C ASN A 81 12.24 -4.95 -3.15
N ARG A 82 13.00 -3.85 -3.12
CA ARG A 82 13.04 -2.83 -2.06
C ARG A 82 11.79 -1.96 -1.94
N VAL A 83 10.81 -2.10 -2.85
CA VAL A 83 9.50 -1.46 -2.73
C VAL A 83 8.52 -2.47 -2.11
N PRO A 84 7.91 -2.16 -0.94
CA PRO A 84 7.06 -3.12 -0.25
C PRO A 84 5.76 -3.38 -1.02
N GLN A 85 5.27 -4.62 -0.93
CA GLN A 85 3.94 -4.96 -1.47
C GLN A 85 2.83 -4.15 -0.79
N ARG A 86 2.97 -3.93 0.52
CA ARG A 86 1.98 -3.23 1.35
C ARG A 86 2.59 -1.97 1.99
N PRO A 87 2.77 -0.88 1.23
CA PRO A 87 3.40 0.35 1.73
C PRO A 87 2.65 0.98 2.92
N ASN A 88 1.33 0.76 3.02
CA ASN A 88 0.52 1.19 4.15
C ASN A 88 0.92 0.57 5.50
N TYR A 89 1.51 -0.63 5.50
CA TYR A 89 2.06 -1.23 6.71
C TYR A 89 3.53 -0.85 6.91
N SER A 90 4.34 -0.92 5.84
CA SER A 90 5.78 -0.63 5.91
C SER A 90 6.08 0.81 6.28
N TYR A 91 5.27 1.77 5.81
CA TYR A 91 5.49 3.20 6.02
C TYR A 91 4.46 3.84 6.95
N LYS A 92 3.74 3.04 7.75
CA LYS A 92 2.70 3.52 8.68
C LYS A 92 3.14 4.69 9.55
N ASN A 93 4.40 4.67 10.00
CA ASN A 93 4.98 5.69 10.87
C ASN A 93 5.99 6.60 10.15
N SER A 94 6.09 6.48 8.82
CA SER A 94 7.12 7.12 8.00
C SER A 94 6.53 8.09 6.96
N GLY A 95 5.30 8.56 7.18
CA GLY A 95 4.64 9.52 6.28
C GLY A 95 3.50 8.96 5.44
N TRP A 96 3.12 7.68 5.60
CA TRP A 96 1.95 7.13 4.93
C TRP A 96 0.65 7.87 5.31
N ILE A 97 -0.13 8.29 4.31
CA ILE A 97 -1.43 8.94 4.49
C ILE A 97 -2.54 8.04 3.94
N SER A 98 -2.54 7.82 2.63
CA SER A 98 -3.55 7.01 1.94
C SER A 98 -3.00 6.50 0.61
N TRP A 99 -3.76 5.62 -0.06
CA TRP A 99 -3.40 5.13 -1.38
C TRP A 99 -3.46 6.24 -2.45
N GLU A 100 -4.38 7.18 -2.30
CA GLU A 100 -4.50 8.35 -3.18
C GLU A 100 -3.26 9.25 -3.08
N ASP A 101 -2.78 9.56 -1.86
CA ASP A 101 -1.51 10.28 -1.67
C ASP A 101 -0.31 9.49 -2.22
N TRP A 102 -0.27 8.19 -1.96
CA TRP A 102 0.80 7.31 -2.41
C TRP A 102 0.97 7.36 -3.93
N PHE A 103 -0.13 7.27 -4.67
CA PHE A 103 -0.13 7.35 -6.13
C PHE A 103 -0.09 8.77 -6.69
N GLY A 104 -0.23 9.80 -5.84
CA GLY A 104 -0.29 11.20 -6.29
C GLY A 104 -1.57 11.51 -7.05
N VAL A 105 -2.65 10.78 -6.79
CA VAL A 105 -3.97 11.02 -7.38
C VAL A 105 -4.62 12.14 -6.57
N GLU A 106 -4.28 13.38 -6.90
CA GLU A 106 -5.06 14.51 -6.40
C GLU A 106 -6.47 14.39 -7.01
N SER A 107 -7.49 14.38 -6.15
CA SER A 107 -8.87 14.40 -6.62
C SER A 107 -9.03 15.62 -7.52
N LEU A 108 -9.20 15.40 -8.83
CA LEU A 108 -9.55 16.43 -9.80
C LEU A 108 -10.95 17.02 -9.55
N VAL A 109 -11.56 16.73 -8.41
CA VAL A 109 -12.77 17.38 -7.95
C VAL A 109 -12.39 18.77 -7.43
N ARG A 110 -12.79 19.79 -8.21
CA ARG A 110 -12.71 21.23 -7.94
C ARG A 110 -11.59 22.00 -8.65
N SER A 111 -11.28 21.64 -9.90
CA SER A 111 -11.09 22.69 -10.92
C SER A 111 -12.40 22.79 -11.69
N ALA A 112 -13.39 23.46 -11.10
CA ALA A 112 -14.63 23.80 -11.78
C ALA A 112 -14.31 24.54 -13.10
N PRO A 113 -15.13 24.39 -14.15
CA PRO A 113 -14.97 25.18 -15.35
C PRO A 113 -15.01 26.65 -14.96
N VAL A 114 -14.00 27.39 -15.38
CA VAL A 114 -13.96 28.85 -15.27
C VAL A 114 -15.04 29.40 -16.20
N GLU A 115 -16.27 29.50 -15.68
CA GLU A 115 -17.37 30.25 -16.29
C GLU A 115 -17.04 31.75 -16.19
N VAL A 116 -16.32 32.27 -17.19
CA VAL A 116 -16.30 33.70 -17.49
C VAL A 116 -16.82 33.90 -18.89
N GLY A 117 -18.04 34.44 -18.98
CA GLY A 117 -18.60 34.86 -20.26
C GLY A 117 -20.10 35.01 -20.31
N ALA A 118 -20.74 35.54 -19.26
CA ALA A 118 -22.03 36.19 -19.44
C ALA A 118 -21.78 37.51 -20.21
N SER A 119 -22.09 37.53 -21.51
CA SER A 119 -22.23 38.76 -22.28
C SER A 119 -23.42 38.65 -23.25
N ASP A 120 -24.37 39.55 -23.01
CA ASP A 120 -25.30 40.14 -23.98
C ASP A 120 -26.47 39.31 -24.53
N GLY A 121 -27.63 39.52 -23.90
CA GLY A 121 -28.69 40.35 -24.49
C GLY A 121 -29.49 39.82 -25.70
N ALA A 122 -30.68 39.28 -25.42
CA ALA A 122 -31.90 39.39 -26.25
C ALA A 122 -33.08 39.01 -25.34
N ASP A 123 -33.86 39.95 -24.81
CA ASP A 123 -34.98 40.69 -25.41
C ASP A 123 -36.24 39.84 -25.73
N ALA A 124 -37.33 40.30 -25.11
CA ALA A 124 -38.77 40.12 -25.38
C ALA A 124 -39.49 38.76 -25.25
N SER A 125 -40.29 38.70 -24.17
CA SER A 125 -41.72 38.33 -24.09
C SER A 125 -42.22 36.98 -24.65
N ASP A 126 -42.79 36.14 -23.78
CA ASP A 126 -44.26 35.96 -23.72
C ASP A 126 -44.66 35.24 -22.42
N GLY A 127 -45.80 35.60 -21.86
CA GLY A 127 -46.33 35.01 -20.62
C GLY A 127 -47.33 33.90 -20.90
N VAL A 128 -47.40 32.91 -20.00
CA VAL A 128 -48.68 32.29 -19.60
C VAL A 128 -48.51 31.57 -18.28
N GLU A 129 -49.43 31.90 -17.37
CA GLU A 129 -49.62 31.26 -16.08
C GLU A 129 -50.27 29.88 -16.25
N ALA A 130 -49.81 28.89 -15.48
CA ALA A 130 -50.66 27.79 -15.07
C ALA A 130 -50.22 27.28 -13.70
N SER A 131 -51.21 27.24 -12.82
CA SER A 131 -51.17 26.86 -11.43
C SER A 131 -50.97 25.35 -11.22
N ASP A 132 -50.71 25.05 -9.94
CA ASP A 132 -51.17 23.89 -9.17
C ASP A 132 -50.20 22.70 -8.95
N PRO A 133 -50.37 21.95 -7.83
CA PRO A 133 -49.29 21.73 -6.88
C PRO A 133 -49.11 20.24 -6.55
N GLY A 134 -48.22 19.95 -5.61
CA GLY A 134 -48.51 18.91 -4.62
C GLY A 134 -47.68 17.64 -4.67
N LEU A 135 -47.08 17.41 -3.50
CA LEU A 135 -47.14 16.18 -2.71
C LEU A 135 -46.00 15.17 -2.78
N ALA A 136 -45.49 14.95 -1.57
CA ALA A 136 -45.10 13.66 -0.97
C ALA A 136 -43.79 13.06 -1.46
N SER A 137 -43.00 12.35 -0.65
CA SER A 137 -43.01 12.05 0.79
C SER A 137 -41.64 11.41 1.07
N GLY A 138 -41.28 11.32 2.35
CA GLY A 138 -40.00 10.80 2.80
C GLY A 138 -39.73 9.32 2.52
N GLY A 139 -38.58 8.87 3.01
CA GLY A 139 -38.12 7.51 2.92
C GLY A 139 -36.74 7.38 3.54
N GLU A 140 -36.72 7.43 4.86
CA GLU A 140 -35.65 7.04 5.76
C GLU A 140 -35.54 5.51 5.72
N GLU A 141 -34.40 4.93 5.35
CA GLU A 141 -34.11 3.53 5.68
C GLU A 141 -32.66 3.37 6.14
N ALA A 142 -32.56 2.91 7.39
CA ALA A 142 -31.36 2.53 8.11
C ALA A 142 -30.74 1.27 7.50
N ASN A 143 -29.41 1.21 7.49
CA ASN A 143 -28.66 -0.03 7.30
C ASN A 143 -28.13 -0.47 8.68
N ASP A 144 -28.95 -1.22 9.41
CA ASP A 144 -28.52 -2.06 10.52
C ASP A 144 -28.16 -3.44 9.94
N GLY A 145 -26.87 -3.74 9.91
CA GLY A 145 -26.31 -5.02 9.51
C GLY A 145 -25.42 -5.57 10.61
N ASP A 146 -26.08 -6.08 11.64
CA ASP A 146 -25.54 -6.85 12.76
C ASP A 146 -24.70 -8.04 12.26
N ASN A 147 -23.43 -8.10 12.67
CA ASN A 147 -22.55 -9.24 12.40
C ASN A 147 -22.29 -9.97 13.73
N THR A 148 -23.24 -10.81 14.10
CA THR A 148 -23.06 -11.83 15.13
C THR A 148 -22.35 -13.03 14.49
N SER A 149 -21.18 -13.38 15.02
CA SER A 149 -20.54 -14.68 14.82
C SER A 149 -20.16 -15.20 16.19
N ASP A 150 -21.14 -15.82 16.84
CA ASP A 150 -20.92 -16.72 17.95
C ASP A 150 -20.46 -18.08 17.40
N GLY A 151 -19.47 -18.65 18.08
CA GLY A 151 -19.63 -20.01 18.55
C GLY A 151 -18.85 -21.12 17.84
N GLU A 152 -18.30 -21.97 18.70
CA GLU A 152 -17.88 -23.36 18.52
C GLU A 152 -16.47 -23.61 17.99
N GLU A 153 -15.70 -24.56 18.54
CA GLU A 153 -15.64 -25.23 19.84
C GLU A 153 -14.27 -25.95 19.84
N ALA A 154 -13.78 -26.24 21.03
CA ALA A 154 -12.55 -26.97 21.27
C ALA A 154 -12.57 -28.39 20.67
N SER A 155 -11.39 -28.87 20.27
CA SER A 155 -11.11 -30.31 20.33
C SER A 155 -9.67 -30.53 20.80
N ASP A 156 -9.58 -30.95 22.05
CA ASP A 156 -8.42 -31.63 22.61
C ASP A 156 -8.10 -32.89 21.78
N ASN A 157 -6.83 -33.10 21.47
CA ASN A 157 -6.35 -34.42 21.07
C ASN A 157 -5.11 -34.80 21.89
N THR A 158 -5.37 -35.48 22.99
CA THR A 158 -4.40 -36.31 23.69
C THR A 158 -4.17 -37.60 22.92
N GLY A 159 -2.93 -37.87 22.50
CA GLY A 159 -2.55 -39.13 21.85
C GLY A 159 -1.17 -39.61 22.32
N SER A 160 -1.18 -40.59 23.22
CA SER A 160 -0.04 -41.33 23.75
C SER A 160 0.85 -42.01 22.70
N GLY A 161 2.15 -42.00 23.00
CA GLY A 161 3.20 -43.01 22.82
C GLY A 161 3.09 -44.14 21.80
N ASN A 162 4.22 -44.46 21.14
CA ASN A 162 4.99 -45.67 21.44
C ASN A 162 6.29 -45.76 20.62
N ALA A 163 7.27 -46.44 21.23
CA ALA A 163 8.49 -47.06 20.69
C ALA A 163 9.68 -46.14 20.32
#